data_AF-A0A2U1RJK0-F1
#
_entry.id   AF-A0A2U1RJK0-F1
#
_cell.length_a   1.000
_cell.length_b   1.000
_cell.length_c   1.000
_cell.angle_alpha   90.00
_cell.angle_beta   90.00
_cell.angle_gamma   90.00
#
_symmetry.space_group_name_H-M   'P 1'
#
loop_
_entity.id
_entity.type
_entity.pdbx_description
1 polymer ?
#
loop_
_entity_poly.entity_id
_entity_poly.type
_entity_poly.pdbx_seq_one_letter_code
_entity_poly.pdbx_strand_id
1 'polypeptide(L)'
;MASGWVVSPLRKRRLHSAIVVRHPSHRALRQISARVVTSSPIPSSLSRGFKLTRTFLGCTGPCKALWLCRGLVRTTLDKRKGAVVSFSVALIPLLALLALLVAAPATAAIELVPLVGGLSAPVYMTHARDGTGRLFIVEQAGRIRVLHPGATTSTVFLDLSGRVLSGGERGLLGLAFHPQFAVNRRFFVHYTRQPDGATVIAQYLASATIPDSAEPDETVLLMVPQPFANHNGGMLEFGPDGLLYIGLGDGGSANDPDNRAQNLDELLGKLLRIDVDPLPYASPPDNPFVGA
;
A
#
# COMPACT_ATOMS: atom_id res chain seq x y z
N MET A 1 62.67 -13.73 -10.29
CA MET A 1 62.49 -12.30 -9.98
C MET A 1 61.51 -11.76 -11.02
N ALA A 2 60.38 -11.11 -10.76
CA ALA A 2 59.73 -10.66 -9.55
C ALA A 2 58.20 -10.70 -9.78
N SER A 3 57.47 -10.91 -8.69
CA SER A 3 56.02 -10.91 -8.54
C SER A 3 55.39 -9.53 -8.74
N GLY A 4 54.18 -9.47 -9.30
CA GLY A 4 53.32 -8.28 -9.32
C GLY A 4 51.85 -8.66 -9.22
N TRP A 5 51.22 -8.30 -8.10
CA TRP A 5 49.79 -8.46 -7.84
C TRP A 5 49.00 -7.33 -8.51
N VAL A 6 47.84 -7.64 -9.10
CA VAL A 6 46.83 -6.63 -9.48
C VAL A 6 45.53 -6.93 -8.75
N VAL A 7 45.12 -5.96 -7.92
CA VAL A 7 43.92 -5.96 -7.10
C VAL A 7 42.71 -5.64 -7.98
N SER A 8 41.71 -6.51 -7.98
CA SER A 8 40.41 -6.25 -8.62
C SER A 8 39.52 -5.41 -7.70
N PRO A 9 38.79 -4.40 -8.21
CA PRO A 9 37.85 -3.65 -7.37
C PRO A 9 36.59 -4.47 -7.08
N LEU A 10 36.30 -4.62 -5.79
CA LEU A 10 35.06 -5.17 -5.26
C LEU A 10 33.85 -4.38 -5.80
N ARG A 11 33.01 -5.03 -6.61
CA ARG A 11 31.67 -4.53 -6.94
C ARG A 11 30.86 -4.37 -5.64
N LYS A 12 30.59 -3.12 -5.25
CA LYS A 12 29.53 -2.81 -4.28
C LYS A 12 28.19 -3.25 -4.87
N ARG A 13 27.67 -4.41 -4.46
CA ARG A 13 26.26 -4.76 -4.66
C ARG A 13 25.44 -3.81 -3.79
N ARG A 14 24.81 -2.80 -4.41
CA ARG A 14 23.73 -2.06 -3.75
C ARG A 14 22.53 -3.00 -3.66
N LEU A 15 22.16 -3.36 -2.43
CA LEU A 15 20.88 -4.00 -2.16
C LEU A 15 19.82 -2.90 -2.28
N HIS A 16 19.07 -2.91 -3.39
CA HIS A 16 17.87 -2.08 -3.52
C HIS A 16 16.70 -2.87 -2.92
N SER A 17 16.18 -2.40 -1.79
CA SER A 17 15.09 -3.00 -1.04
C SER A 17 13.85 -2.10 -1.14
N ALA A 18 12.68 -2.68 -1.35
CA ALA A 18 11.41 -1.98 -1.14
C ALA A 18 11.03 -2.08 0.35
N ILE A 19 10.59 -0.97 0.94
CA ILE A 19 10.29 -0.86 2.39
C ILE A 19 8.79 -0.69 2.58
N VAL A 20 8.22 -1.44 3.52
CA VAL A 20 6.82 -1.30 3.96
C VAL A 20 6.81 -0.75 5.39
N VAL A 21 6.07 0.33 5.61
CA VAL A 21 5.79 0.87 6.95
C VAL A 21 4.63 0.11 7.55
N ARG A 22 4.85 -0.61 8.66
CA ARG A 22 3.76 -1.22 9.45
C ARG A 22 3.52 -0.40 10.72
N HIS A 23 2.26 -0.04 10.97
CA HIS A 23 1.84 0.56 12.24
C HIS A 23 1.58 -0.56 13.29
N PRO A 24 1.94 -0.40 14.58
CA PRO A 24 1.83 -1.47 15.59
C PRO A 24 0.41 -1.87 16.03
N SER A 25 -0.66 -1.42 15.37
CA SER A 25 -2.03 -1.58 15.89
C SER A 25 -3.04 -2.04 14.84
N HIS A 26 -2.85 -3.22 14.27
CA HIS A 26 -3.93 -3.97 13.64
C HIS A 26 -3.90 -5.42 14.12
N ARG A 27 -4.51 -5.66 15.30
CA ARG A 27 -5.07 -6.99 15.61
C ARG A 27 -6.28 -7.16 14.70
N ALA A 28 -6.19 -8.12 13.78
CA ALA A 28 -7.32 -8.61 13.02
C ALA A 28 -8.46 -9.01 13.98
N LEU A 29 -9.65 -8.43 13.78
CA LEU A 29 -10.89 -8.94 14.36
C LEU A 29 -11.18 -10.30 13.69
N ARG A 30 -10.61 -11.37 14.24
CA ARG A 30 -11.12 -12.73 14.02
C ARG A 30 -12.39 -12.87 14.87
N GLN A 31 -13.51 -13.21 14.23
CA GLN A 31 -14.65 -13.80 14.93
C GLN A 31 -14.15 -15.06 15.66
N ILE A 32 -14.05 -14.97 16.98
CA ILE A 32 -13.85 -16.14 17.84
C ILE A 32 -15.25 -16.69 18.11
N SER A 33 -15.66 -17.68 17.32
CA SER A 33 -16.70 -18.61 17.76
C SER A 33 -16.05 -19.53 18.79
N ALA A 34 -16.27 -19.27 20.07
CA ALA A 34 -15.79 -20.12 21.14
C ALA A 34 -16.65 -21.39 21.20
N ARG A 35 -16.17 -22.46 20.57
CA ARG A 35 -16.67 -23.81 20.80
C ARG A 35 -15.84 -24.41 21.95
N VAL A 36 -16.40 -24.41 23.15
CA VAL A 36 -15.85 -25.18 24.27
C VAL A 36 -16.10 -26.66 23.96
N VAL A 37 -15.04 -27.40 23.64
CA VAL A 37 -15.07 -28.86 23.53
C VAL A 37 -14.32 -29.40 24.74
N THR A 38 -15.06 -29.81 25.77
CA THR A 38 -14.53 -30.60 26.88
C THR A 38 -14.73 -32.08 26.58
N SER A 39 -13.72 -32.87 26.92
CA SER A 39 -13.61 -34.30 26.70
C SER A 39 -14.52 -35.15 27.61
N SER A 40 -15.04 -36.22 27.00
CA SER A 40 -15.59 -37.47 27.56
C SER A 40 -17.13 -37.62 27.71
N PRO A 41 -17.68 -38.83 27.43
CA PRO A 41 -19.13 -39.09 27.25
C PRO A 41 -19.79 -39.66 28.52
N ILE A 42 -21.14 -39.75 28.56
CA ILE A 42 -22.06 -40.67 29.33
C ILE A 42 -23.47 -39.98 29.49
N PRO A 43 -24.64 -40.68 29.55
CA PRO A 43 -25.57 -40.85 28.43
C PRO A 43 -26.96 -40.20 28.66
N SER A 44 -27.86 -40.44 27.72
CA SER A 44 -29.26 -39.99 27.63
C SER A 44 -30.16 -40.29 28.83
N SER A 45 -31.00 -39.33 29.25
CA SER A 45 -32.48 -39.44 29.28
C SER A 45 -33.19 -38.23 29.93
N LEU A 46 -34.43 -37.99 29.45
CA LEU A 46 -35.58 -37.36 30.14
C LEU A 46 -35.68 -35.83 30.31
N SER A 47 -36.39 -35.24 29.33
CA SER A 47 -37.70 -34.57 29.48
C SER A 47 -37.87 -33.18 30.16
N ARG A 48 -38.72 -32.38 29.50
CA ARG A 48 -39.58 -31.26 29.97
C ARG A 48 -38.97 -29.85 30.06
N GLY A 49 -39.19 -29.11 28.97
CA GLY A 49 -40.08 -27.93 28.95
C GLY A 49 -39.68 -26.69 29.74
N PHE A 50 -39.27 -25.64 29.03
CA PHE A 50 -39.63 -24.24 29.32
C PHE A 50 -39.43 -23.39 28.05
N LYS A 51 -40.45 -22.60 27.67
CA LYS A 51 -40.35 -21.58 26.61
C LYS A 51 -39.65 -20.35 27.20
N LEU A 52 -38.57 -19.87 26.58
CA LEU A 52 -38.05 -18.52 26.81
C LEU A 52 -38.51 -17.60 25.67
N THR A 53 -39.39 -16.67 26.00
CA THR A 53 -39.70 -15.50 25.17
C THR A 53 -38.51 -14.55 25.13
N ARG A 54 -38.13 -14.14 23.92
CA ARG A 54 -37.01 -13.26 23.62
C ARG A 54 -37.52 -11.82 23.56
N THR A 55 -37.23 -11.01 24.58
CA THR A 55 -37.42 -9.56 24.52
C THR A 55 -36.08 -8.91 24.18
N PHE A 56 -35.97 -8.37 22.96
CA PHE A 56 -34.88 -7.47 22.60
C PHE A 56 -35.19 -6.09 23.18
N LEU A 57 -34.31 -5.59 24.06
CA LEU A 57 -34.13 -4.15 24.22
C LEU A 57 -32.72 -3.83 23.73
N GLY A 58 -32.66 -3.12 22.60
CA GLY A 58 -31.42 -2.54 22.10
C GLY A 58 -30.94 -1.44 23.04
N CYS A 59 -29.64 -1.44 23.32
CA CYS A 59 -28.98 -0.33 24.00
C CYS A 59 -27.81 0.13 23.13
N THR A 60 -27.99 1.26 22.47
CA THR A 60 -26.97 2.03 21.76
C THR A 60 -26.28 2.96 22.77
N GLY A 61 -24.99 2.75 23.05
CA GLY A 61 -24.15 3.72 23.78
C GLY A 61 -23.06 3.08 24.66
N PRO A 62 -21.86 3.69 24.77
CA PRO A 62 -20.76 3.11 25.53
C PRO A 62 -20.88 3.49 27.01
N CYS A 63 -21.57 2.67 27.80
CA CYS A 63 -21.47 2.77 29.25
C CYS A 63 -20.16 2.11 29.73
N LYS A 64 -19.23 2.95 30.19
CA LYS A 64 -18.08 2.54 31.01
C LYS A 64 -18.59 1.81 32.25
N ALA A 65 -18.43 0.49 32.30
CA ALA A 65 -18.62 -0.29 33.52
C ALA A 65 -17.40 -0.07 34.42
N LEU A 66 -17.45 0.99 35.23
CA LEU A 66 -16.56 1.20 36.36
C LEU A 66 -16.94 0.18 37.44
N TRP A 67 -16.19 -0.90 37.56
CA TRP A 67 -16.33 -1.87 38.65
C TRP A 67 -15.90 -1.20 39.96
N LEU A 68 -16.85 -0.62 40.70
CA LEU A 68 -16.66 -0.26 42.10
C LEU A 68 -16.64 -1.55 42.92
N CYS A 69 -15.45 -2.10 43.16
CA CYS A 69 -15.23 -3.03 44.27
C CYS A 69 -15.55 -2.29 45.56
N ARG A 70 -16.78 -2.45 46.08
CA ARG A 70 -17.10 -2.16 47.48
C ARG A 70 -16.36 -3.17 48.35
N GLY A 71 -15.08 -2.92 48.59
CA GLY A 71 -14.33 -3.54 49.67
C GLY A 71 -14.91 -3.06 50.99
N LEU A 72 -15.67 -3.91 51.66
CA LEU A 72 -16.06 -3.71 53.06
C LEU A 72 -14.77 -3.78 53.89
N VAL A 73 -14.16 -2.64 54.21
CA VAL A 73 -13.10 -2.59 55.21
C VAL A 73 -13.77 -2.78 56.57
N ARG A 74 -13.81 -4.03 57.06
CA ARG A 74 -14.11 -4.31 58.46
C ARG A 74 -12.93 -3.82 59.29
N THR A 75 -13.09 -2.68 59.93
CA THR A 75 -12.22 -2.28 61.04
C THR A 75 -12.59 -3.12 62.26
N THR A 76 -11.85 -4.21 62.49
CA THR A 76 -11.85 -4.86 63.80
C THR A 76 -11.12 -3.95 64.77
N LEU A 77 -11.87 -3.28 65.65
CA LEU A 77 -11.32 -2.56 66.79
C LEU A 77 -10.86 -3.58 67.83
N ASP A 78 -9.59 -3.96 67.77
CA ASP A 78 -8.93 -4.71 68.83
C ASP A 78 -8.54 -3.74 69.96
N LYS A 79 -9.25 -3.84 71.09
CA LYS A 79 -8.95 -3.11 72.32
C LYS A 79 -7.75 -3.77 73.00
N ARG A 80 -6.55 -3.50 72.53
CA ARG A 80 -5.31 -3.71 73.30
C ARG A 80 -4.17 -2.91 72.64
N LYS A 81 -3.77 -1.83 73.32
CA LYS A 81 -2.48 -1.12 73.21
C LYS A 81 -1.88 -1.10 71.79
N GLY A 82 -2.22 -0.10 70.98
CA GLY A 82 -1.56 0.03 69.68
C GLY A 82 -1.78 1.41 69.10
N ALA A 83 -0.68 2.11 68.83
CA ALA A 83 -0.68 3.39 68.15
C ALA A 83 -1.53 3.32 66.87
N VAL A 84 -2.46 4.28 66.73
CA VAL A 84 -3.25 4.42 65.51
C VAL A 84 -2.30 4.95 64.44
N VAL A 85 -1.74 4.06 63.62
CA VAL A 85 -1.00 4.45 62.43
C VAL A 85 -2.03 4.92 61.41
N SER A 86 -2.29 6.23 61.42
CA SER A 86 -3.14 6.90 60.43
C SER A 86 -2.41 6.87 59.09
N PHE A 87 -2.69 5.86 58.26
CA PHE A 87 -2.23 5.85 56.88
C PHE A 87 -2.94 6.99 56.12
N SER A 88 -2.20 8.08 55.91
CA SER A 88 -2.69 9.27 55.22
C SER A 88 -3.29 8.90 53.85
N VAL A 89 -4.59 9.17 53.68
CA VAL A 89 -5.34 9.02 52.41
C VAL A 89 -4.74 9.87 51.27
N ALA A 90 -3.79 10.75 51.58
CA ALA A 90 -3.04 11.58 50.65
C ALA A 90 -2.03 10.81 49.76
N LEU A 91 -1.68 9.55 50.08
CA LEU A 91 -0.66 8.81 49.31
C LEU A 91 -1.17 8.29 47.95
N ILE A 92 -2.45 7.91 47.88
CA ILE A 92 -3.09 7.36 46.68
C ILE A 92 -3.24 8.39 45.55
N PRO A 93 -3.73 9.63 45.79
CA PRO A 93 -3.78 10.64 44.73
C PRO A 93 -2.38 11.09 44.29
N LEU A 94 -1.39 11.06 45.20
CA LEU A 94 0.00 11.40 44.87
C LEU A 94 0.65 10.36 43.95
N LEU A 95 0.43 9.07 44.20
CA LEU A 95 0.89 7.97 43.33
C LEU A 95 0.19 7.97 41.96
N ALA A 96 -1.11 8.29 41.92
CA ALA A 96 -1.85 8.41 40.65
C ALA A 96 -1.39 9.63 39.84
N LEU A 97 -1.10 10.76 40.50
CA LEU A 97 -0.53 11.95 39.86
C LEU A 97 0.88 11.67 39.35
N LEU A 98 1.73 10.98 40.12
CA LEU A 98 3.07 10.57 39.69
C LEU A 98 3.01 9.60 38.49
N ALA A 99 2.05 8.67 38.46
CA ALA A 99 1.84 7.78 37.31
C ALA A 99 1.39 8.54 36.05
N LEU A 100 0.61 9.62 36.18
CA LEU A 100 0.28 10.50 35.06
C LEU A 100 1.49 11.34 34.59
N LEU A 101 2.38 11.76 35.50
CA LEU A 101 3.61 12.48 35.13
C LEU A 101 4.67 11.59 34.48
N VAL A 102 4.63 10.27 34.70
CA VAL A 102 5.57 9.28 34.12
C VAL A 102 4.99 8.59 32.88
N ALA A 103 3.77 8.93 32.45
CA ALA A 103 3.23 8.50 31.17
C ALA A 103 4.01 9.19 30.03
N ALA A 104 5.18 8.62 29.71
CA ALA A 104 5.96 9.03 28.55
C ALA A 104 5.05 8.98 27.31
N PRO A 105 5.12 9.98 26.41
CA PRO A 105 4.39 9.91 25.16
C PRO A 105 4.80 8.60 24.49
N ALA A 106 3.82 7.74 24.20
CA ALA A 106 4.07 6.55 23.39
C ALA A 106 4.45 7.04 21.99
N THR A 107 5.74 7.25 21.76
CA THR A 107 6.27 7.51 20.43
C THR A 107 6.09 6.21 19.66
N ALA A 108 5.14 6.20 18.72
CA ALA A 108 5.00 5.12 17.78
C ALA A 108 6.31 5.04 16.98
N ALA A 109 7.13 4.03 17.28
CA ALA A 109 8.36 3.78 16.53
C ALA A 109 7.97 3.19 15.17
N ILE A 110 8.48 3.79 14.11
CA ILE A 110 8.38 3.24 12.76
C ILE A 110 9.56 2.29 12.59
N GLU A 111 9.25 1.03 12.34
CA GLU A 111 10.26 0.04 11.96
C GLU A 111 10.20 -0.19 10.44
N LEU A 112 11.37 -0.11 9.80
CA LEU A 112 11.52 -0.44 8.38
C LEU A 112 11.90 -1.91 8.27
N VAL A 113 10.97 -2.73 7.80
CA VAL A 113 11.20 -4.16 7.58
C VAL A 113 11.46 -4.39 6.09
N PRO A 114 12.61 -4.98 5.70
CA PRO A 114 12.86 -5.35 4.31
C PRO A 114 11.77 -6.29 3.80
N LEU A 115 11.11 -5.91 2.70
CA LEU A 115 10.05 -6.74 2.10
C LEU A 115 10.61 -7.77 1.13
N VAL A 116 11.41 -7.30 0.16
CA VAL A 116 11.97 -8.12 -0.93
C VAL A 116 13.30 -7.51 -1.38
N GLY A 117 14.23 -8.35 -1.80
CA GLY A 117 15.51 -7.96 -2.41
C GLY A 117 15.62 -8.40 -3.87
N GLY A 118 16.78 -8.16 -4.48
CA GLY A 118 17.07 -8.61 -5.84
C GLY A 118 16.39 -7.79 -6.95
N LEU A 119 15.86 -6.61 -6.62
CA LEU A 119 15.28 -5.67 -7.57
C LEU A 119 16.38 -4.85 -8.27
N SER A 120 16.12 -4.45 -9.51
CA SER A 120 16.99 -3.62 -10.33
C SER A 120 16.34 -2.28 -10.61
N ALA A 121 16.82 -1.21 -9.94
CA ALA A 121 16.29 0.15 -10.08
C ALA A 121 14.74 0.21 -10.02
N PRO A 122 14.11 -0.24 -8.91
CA PRO A 122 12.68 -0.14 -8.76
C PRO A 122 12.25 1.32 -8.66
N VAL A 123 11.25 1.72 -9.44
CA VAL A 123 10.75 3.11 -9.51
C VAL A 123 9.33 3.27 -9.00
N TYR A 124 8.55 2.18 -8.99
CA TYR A 124 7.16 2.21 -8.53
C TYR A 124 6.72 0.84 -8.00
N MET A 125 5.75 0.83 -7.09
CA MET A 125 5.13 -0.39 -6.56
C MET A 125 3.65 -0.14 -6.27
N THR A 126 2.78 -1.04 -6.71
CA THR A 126 1.33 -0.93 -6.50
C THR A 126 0.68 -2.32 -6.38
N HIS A 127 -0.64 -2.37 -6.24
CA HIS A 127 -1.42 -3.59 -6.23
C HIS A 127 -2.58 -3.48 -7.23
N ALA A 128 -3.02 -4.62 -7.77
CA ALA A 128 -4.07 -4.65 -8.79
C ALA A 128 -5.50 -4.53 -8.26
N ARG A 129 -5.67 -4.27 -6.95
CA ARG A 129 -6.97 -4.20 -6.26
C ARG A 129 -7.89 -5.41 -6.51
N ASP A 130 -7.32 -6.56 -6.83
CA ASP A 130 -8.03 -7.80 -7.20
C ASP A 130 -8.26 -8.77 -6.01
N GLY A 131 -7.97 -8.32 -4.79
CA GLY A 131 -8.11 -9.13 -3.57
C GLY A 131 -7.01 -10.17 -3.36
N THR A 132 -6.06 -10.34 -4.28
CA THR A 132 -4.99 -11.36 -4.15
C THR A 132 -3.90 -10.95 -3.17
N GLY A 133 -3.76 -9.64 -2.90
CA GLY A 133 -2.68 -9.08 -2.09
C GLY A 133 -1.32 -9.06 -2.80
N ARG A 134 -1.26 -9.41 -4.08
CA ARG A 134 -0.02 -9.32 -4.87
C ARG A 134 0.42 -7.87 -5.02
N LEU A 135 1.73 -7.67 -4.93
CA LEU A 135 2.38 -6.40 -5.24
C LEU A 135 3.05 -6.50 -6.60
N PHE A 136 2.93 -5.45 -7.39
CA PHE A 136 3.57 -5.30 -8.68
C PHE A 136 4.62 -4.20 -8.59
N ILE A 137 5.85 -4.51 -8.98
CA ILE A 137 7.01 -3.63 -8.81
C ILE A 137 7.55 -3.30 -10.19
N VAL A 138 7.65 -2.02 -10.49
CA VAL A 138 8.17 -1.51 -11.76
C VAL A 138 9.67 -1.29 -11.63
N GLU A 139 10.44 -1.96 -12.50
CA GLU A 139 11.87 -1.75 -12.67
C GLU A 139 12.13 -0.88 -13.91
N GLN A 140 12.94 0.17 -13.74
CA GLN A 140 13.15 1.23 -14.74
C GLN A 140 13.53 0.71 -16.13
N ALA A 141 14.27 -0.40 -16.19
CA ALA A 141 14.75 -1.01 -17.43
C ALA A 141 13.64 -1.72 -18.25
N GLY A 142 12.38 -1.62 -17.84
CA GLY A 142 11.25 -2.14 -18.61
C GLY A 142 10.65 -3.44 -18.07
N ARG A 143 10.85 -3.78 -16.79
CA ARG A 143 10.25 -5.00 -16.22
C ARG A 143 9.21 -4.67 -15.19
N ILE A 144 8.11 -5.43 -15.19
CA ILE A 144 7.17 -5.48 -14.09
C ILE A 144 7.41 -6.81 -13.37
N ARG A 145 7.68 -6.75 -12.07
CA ARG A 145 7.80 -7.91 -11.19
C ARG A 145 6.50 -8.10 -10.42
N VAL A 146 6.16 -9.32 -10.09
CA VAL A 146 5.04 -9.64 -9.18
C VAL A 146 5.56 -10.36 -7.94
N LEU A 147 5.05 -9.96 -6.79
CA LEU A 147 5.40 -10.47 -5.47
C LEU A 147 4.13 -10.89 -4.74
N HIS A 148 4.05 -12.16 -4.37
CA HIS A 148 2.93 -12.69 -3.58
C HIS A 148 3.06 -12.35 -2.09
N PRO A 149 1.94 -12.26 -1.35
CA PRO A 149 1.97 -12.09 0.10
C PRO A 149 2.84 -13.16 0.79
N GLY A 150 3.82 -12.71 1.58
CA GLY A 150 4.72 -13.60 2.33
C GLY A 150 5.83 -14.25 1.51
N ALA A 151 5.89 -14.01 0.19
CA ALA A 151 7.00 -14.46 -0.64
C ALA A 151 8.26 -13.62 -0.36
N THR A 152 9.42 -14.25 -0.50
CA THR A 152 10.74 -13.59 -0.35
C THR A 152 11.40 -13.28 -1.70
N THR A 153 10.79 -13.73 -2.80
CA THR A 153 11.26 -13.54 -4.17
C THR A 153 10.11 -13.10 -5.06
N SER A 154 10.41 -12.28 -6.06
CA SER A 154 9.46 -11.85 -7.09
C SER A 154 9.74 -12.57 -8.42
N THR A 155 8.73 -12.73 -9.26
CA THR A 155 8.84 -13.24 -10.64
C THR A 155 8.57 -12.12 -11.65
N VAL A 156 8.91 -12.32 -12.92
CA VAL A 156 8.59 -11.35 -13.99
C VAL A 156 7.13 -11.53 -14.39
N PHE A 157 6.37 -10.44 -14.35
CA PHE A 157 5.00 -10.36 -14.85
C PHE A 157 4.95 -9.90 -16.32
N LEU A 158 5.79 -8.93 -16.67
CA LEU A 158 5.94 -8.40 -18.03
C LEU A 158 7.38 -7.94 -18.26
N ASP A 159 7.95 -8.21 -19.43
CA ASP A 159 9.27 -7.71 -19.85
C ASP A 159 9.16 -6.90 -21.16
N LEU A 160 9.34 -5.59 -21.04
CA LEU A 160 9.37 -4.60 -22.12
C LEU A 160 10.79 -4.07 -22.38
N SER A 161 11.84 -4.71 -21.84
CA SER A 161 13.21 -4.19 -21.92
C SER A 161 13.72 -4.00 -23.35
N GLY A 162 13.18 -4.74 -24.33
CA GLY A 162 13.44 -4.54 -25.76
C GLY A 162 12.76 -3.33 -26.39
N ARG A 163 11.79 -2.71 -25.71
CA ARG A 163 11.01 -1.54 -26.17
C ARG A 163 11.35 -0.26 -25.40
N VAL A 164 11.92 -0.38 -24.20
CA VAL A 164 12.09 0.72 -23.25
C VAL A 164 13.48 1.33 -23.32
N LEU A 165 13.57 2.63 -23.60
CA LEU A 165 14.80 3.40 -23.46
C LEU A 165 14.90 3.81 -21.98
N SER A 166 15.96 3.39 -21.28
CA SER A 166 16.10 3.62 -19.84
C SER A 166 17.38 4.37 -19.47
N GLY A 167 17.33 5.04 -18.32
CA GLY A 167 18.46 5.79 -17.75
C GLY A 167 18.15 7.27 -17.59
N GLY A 168 18.69 7.88 -16.53
CA GLY A 168 18.24 9.19 -16.07
C GLY A 168 16.80 9.08 -15.57
N GLU A 169 15.91 9.91 -16.11
CA GLU A 169 14.47 9.90 -15.81
C GLU A 169 13.65 9.06 -16.80
N ARG A 170 14.29 8.49 -17.82
CA ARG A 170 13.64 7.61 -18.80
C ARG A 170 13.54 6.18 -18.29
N GLY A 171 12.52 5.47 -18.75
CA GLY A 171 12.34 4.05 -18.49
C GLY A 171 10.88 3.65 -18.54
N LEU A 172 10.56 2.50 -17.95
CA LEU A 172 9.20 2.17 -17.54
C LEU A 172 8.96 2.84 -16.19
N LEU A 173 8.01 3.77 -16.15
CA LEU A 173 7.84 4.70 -15.02
C LEU A 173 6.49 4.54 -14.31
N GLY A 174 5.43 4.26 -15.07
CA GLY A 174 4.07 4.17 -14.56
C GLY A 174 3.45 2.80 -14.76
N LEU A 175 2.61 2.40 -13.80
CA LEU A 175 1.76 1.22 -13.88
C LEU A 175 0.43 1.52 -13.19
N ALA A 176 -0.69 1.33 -13.89
CA ALA A 176 -2.02 1.40 -13.31
C ALA A 176 -2.86 0.19 -13.74
N PHE A 177 -3.58 -0.40 -12.80
CA PHE A 177 -4.54 -1.46 -13.09
C PHE A 177 -5.92 -0.85 -13.28
N HIS A 178 -6.68 -1.33 -14.28
CA HIS A 178 -8.06 -0.90 -14.46
C HIS A 178 -8.87 -1.14 -13.17
N PRO A 179 -9.83 -0.28 -12.78
CA PRO A 179 -10.67 -0.50 -11.59
C PRO A 179 -11.42 -1.84 -11.60
N GLN A 180 -11.67 -2.39 -12.79
CA GLN A 180 -12.27 -3.70 -13.03
C GLN A 180 -11.27 -4.79 -13.45
N PHE A 181 -9.98 -4.65 -13.10
CA PHE A 181 -8.91 -5.55 -13.52
C PHE A 181 -9.21 -7.03 -13.26
N ALA A 182 -9.85 -7.36 -12.13
CA ALA A 182 -10.22 -8.74 -11.79
C ALA A 182 -11.15 -9.40 -12.83
N VAL A 183 -11.86 -8.59 -13.62
CA VAL A 183 -12.80 -9.05 -14.66
C VAL A 183 -12.19 -8.87 -16.06
N ASN A 184 -11.66 -7.68 -16.35
CA ASN A 184 -11.25 -7.33 -17.71
C ASN A 184 -9.75 -7.54 -18.00
N ARG A 185 -8.93 -7.81 -16.97
CA ARG A 185 -7.48 -8.04 -17.05
C ARG A 185 -6.67 -6.86 -17.60
N ARG A 186 -7.27 -5.66 -17.75
CA ARG A 186 -6.62 -4.49 -18.37
C ARG A 186 -5.71 -3.77 -17.38
N PHE A 187 -4.50 -3.47 -17.81
CA PHE A 187 -3.58 -2.59 -17.09
C PHE A 187 -2.83 -1.70 -18.08
N PHE A 188 -2.23 -0.64 -17.56
CA PHE A 188 -1.68 0.46 -18.35
C PHE A 188 -0.29 0.79 -17.88
N VAL A 189 0.58 1.11 -18.82
CA VAL A 189 1.98 1.45 -18.55
C VAL A 189 2.34 2.79 -19.17
N HIS A 190 3.24 3.51 -18.50
CA HIS A 190 3.91 4.70 -19.03
C HIS A 190 5.39 4.38 -19.21
N TYR A 191 5.89 4.42 -20.44
CA TYR A 191 7.31 4.19 -20.69
C TYR A 191 7.91 5.11 -21.76
N THR A 192 9.22 5.28 -21.69
CA THR A 192 10.02 5.93 -22.72
C THR A 192 10.40 4.91 -23.79
N ARG A 193 9.99 5.13 -25.04
CA ARG A 193 10.18 4.21 -26.16
C ARG A 193 11.58 4.25 -26.74
N GLN A 194 12.10 3.09 -27.15
CA GLN A 194 13.23 3.01 -28.09
C GLN A 194 12.75 3.07 -29.55
N PRO A 195 13.54 3.67 -30.46
CA PRO A 195 14.81 4.35 -30.20
C PRO A 195 14.67 5.84 -29.88
N ASP A 196 13.48 6.42 -30.05
CA ASP A 196 13.29 7.86 -30.23
C ASP A 196 13.02 8.64 -28.95
N GLY A 197 12.81 7.97 -27.82
CA GLY A 197 12.58 8.62 -26.54
C GLY A 197 11.16 9.12 -26.32
N ALA A 198 10.21 8.85 -27.23
CA ALA A 198 8.82 9.26 -27.05
C ALA A 198 8.22 8.62 -25.79
N THR A 199 7.40 9.36 -25.04
CA THR A 199 6.55 8.77 -24.01
C THR A 199 5.42 8.00 -24.67
N VAL A 200 5.17 6.79 -24.21
CA VAL A 200 4.05 5.94 -24.62
C VAL A 200 3.21 5.58 -23.40
N ILE A 201 1.90 5.80 -23.52
CA ILE A 201 0.87 5.23 -22.66
C ILE A 201 0.23 4.08 -23.42
N ALA A 202 0.39 2.86 -22.89
CA ALA A 202 -0.11 1.66 -23.54
C ALA A 202 -0.93 0.82 -22.58
N GLN A 203 -1.96 0.18 -23.12
CA GLN A 203 -2.72 -0.87 -22.45
C GLN A 203 -2.13 -2.23 -22.79
N TYR A 204 -2.14 -3.11 -21.79
CA TYR A 204 -1.88 -4.53 -21.90
C TYR A 204 -2.98 -5.34 -21.19
N LEU A 205 -3.01 -6.64 -21.48
CA LEU A 205 -3.87 -7.60 -20.78
C LEU A 205 -3.01 -8.54 -19.92
N ALA A 206 -3.40 -8.78 -18.67
CA ALA A 206 -2.87 -9.91 -17.91
C ALA A 206 -3.26 -11.22 -18.61
N SER A 207 -2.41 -12.25 -18.58
CA SER A 207 -2.67 -13.46 -19.32
C SER A 207 -3.93 -14.18 -18.84
N ALA A 208 -4.71 -14.72 -19.78
CA ALA A 208 -5.89 -15.52 -19.45
C ALA A 208 -5.53 -16.93 -19.00
N THR A 209 -4.33 -17.41 -19.36
CA THR A 209 -3.96 -18.83 -19.26
C THR A 209 -2.69 -19.07 -18.46
N ILE A 210 -1.78 -18.09 -18.42
CA ILE A 210 -0.52 -18.18 -17.69
C ILE A 210 -0.64 -17.33 -16.41
N PRO A 211 -0.64 -17.93 -15.21
CA PRO A 211 -0.66 -17.18 -13.96
C PRO A 211 0.52 -16.21 -13.88
N ASP A 212 0.31 -15.05 -13.27
CA ASP A 212 1.38 -14.08 -12.99
C ASP A 212 2.16 -13.63 -14.25
N SER A 213 1.51 -13.62 -15.41
CA SER A 213 2.06 -13.14 -16.68
C SER A 213 1.11 -12.17 -17.37
N ALA A 214 1.62 -11.40 -18.32
CA ALA A 214 0.85 -10.58 -19.25
C ALA A 214 0.92 -11.12 -20.69
N GLU A 215 -0.06 -10.76 -21.51
CA GLU A 215 -0.03 -10.94 -22.96
C GLU A 215 0.99 -9.97 -23.59
N PRO A 216 1.67 -10.36 -24.69
CA PRO A 216 2.73 -9.55 -25.29
C PRO A 216 2.23 -8.37 -26.13
N ASP A 217 0.98 -8.42 -26.57
CA ASP A 217 0.39 -7.43 -27.46
C ASP A 217 -0.02 -6.17 -26.68
N GLU A 218 0.36 -5.02 -27.22
CA GLU A 218 0.05 -3.72 -26.64
C GLU A 218 -1.00 -2.98 -27.48
N THR A 219 -1.83 -2.19 -26.81
CA THR A 219 -2.66 -1.16 -27.47
C THR A 219 -2.15 0.20 -27.04
N VAL A 220 -1.48 0.91 -27.94
CA VAL A 220 -1.00 2.28 -27.68
C VAL A 220 -2.21 3.21 -27.61
N LEU A 221 -2.37 3.89 -26.47
CA LEU A 221 -3.43 4.87 -26.27
C LEU A 221 -2.94 6.26 -26.65
N LEU A 222 -1.78 6.64 -26.13
CA LEU A 222 -1.21 7.97 -26.32
C LEU A 222 0.30 7.87 -26.54
N MET A 223 0.80 8.70 -27.45
CA MET A 223 2.23 8.82 -27.74
C MET A 223 2.58 10.29 -27.82
N VAL A 224 3.57 10.71 -27.02
CA VAL A 224 4.02 12.10 -26.95
C VAL A 224 5.52 12.16 -27.22
N PRO A 225 5.96 12.79 -28.32
CA PRO A 225 7.38 13.05 -28.54
C PRO A 225 8.01 13.81 -27.38
N GLN A 226 9.21 13.41 -26.97
CA GLN A 226 9.94 14.06 -25.89
C GLN A 226 11.14 14.83 -26.47
N PRO A 227 11.23 16.15 -26.23
CA PRO A 227 12.33 16.97 -26.75
C PRO A 227 13.65 16.71 -26.01
N PHE A 228 13.59 16.33 -24.72
CA PHE A 228 14.76 16.01 -23.91
C PHE A 228 14.59 14.70 -23.13
N ALA A 229 15.69 14.28 -22.49
CA ALA A 229 15.80 13.02 -21.77
C ALA A 229 15.35 13.08 -20.30
N ASN A 230 14.80 14.22 -19.86
CA ASN A 230 14.39 14.49 -18.49
C ASN A 230 13.00 15.15 -18.47
N HIS A 231 12.43 15.27 -17.28
CA HIS A 231 11.07 15.68 -16.98
C HIS A 231 10.03 14.87 -17.76
N ASN A 232 10.19 13.55 -17.76
CA ASN A 232 9.31 12.65 -18.51
C ASN A 232 7.96 12.41 -17.82
N GLY A 233 7.80 12.83 -16.56
CA GLY A 233 6.62 12.51 -15.75
C GLY A 233 6.61 11.03 -15.37
N GLY A 234 5.46 10.37 -15.51
CA GLY A 234 5.38 8.92 -15.43
C GLY A 234 4.30 8.35 -14.54
N MET A 235 3.64 9.16 -13.72
CA MET A 235 2.58 8.65 -12.85
C MET A 235 1.32 8.34 -13.65
N LEU A 236 0.76 7.16 -13.39
CA LEU A 236 -0.55 6.72 -13.84
C LEU A 236 -1.39 6.34 -12.63
N GLU A 237 -2.61 6.85 -12.52
CA GLU A 237 -3.56 6.42 -11.49
C GLU A 237 -4.99 6.53 -12.02
N PHE A 238 -5.87 5.63 -11.59
CA PHE A 238 -7.30 5.79 -11.83
C PHE A 238 -7.93 6.64 -10.73
N GLY A 239 -8.67 7.67 -11.13
CA GLY A 239 -9.46 8.47 -10.21
C GLY A 239 -10.69 7.71 -9.68
N PRO A 240 -11.34 8.23 -8.63
CA PRO A 240 -12.62 7.68 -8.14
C PRO A 240 -13.75 7.82 -9.16
N ASP A 241 -13.58 8.65 -10.19
CA ASP A 241 -14.46 8.80 -11.35
C ASP A 241 -14.27 7.72 -12.42
N GLY A 242 -13.31 6.80 -12.22
CA GLY A 242 -13.03 5.69 -13.13
C GLY A 242 -12.16 6.06 -14.33
N LEU A 243 -11.64 7.29 -14.38
CA LEU A 243 -10.85 7.78 -15.50
C LEU A 243 -9.35 7.66 -15.21
N LEU A 244 -8.55 7.54 -16.28
CA LEU A 244 -7.10 7.42 -16.17
C LEU A 244 -6.47 8.83 -16.13
N TYR A 245 -5.75 9.11 -15.05
CA TYR A 245 -4.94 10.31 -14.90
C TYR A 245 -3.48 10.02 -15.28
N ILE A 246 -2.91 10.89 -16.10
CA ILE A 246 -1.55 10.75 -16.64
C ILE A 246 -0.76 12.01 -16.30
N GLY A 247 0.26 11.85 -15.45
CA GLY A 247 1.20 12.93 -15.15
C GLY A 247 2.31 12.99 -16.18
N LEU A 248 2.31 14.03 -17.01
CA LEU A 248 3.32 14.25 -18.04
C LEU A 248 4.15 15.50 -17.71
N GLY A 249 5.47 15.37 -17.65
CA GLY A 249 6.34 16.53 -17.45
C GLY A 249 6.45 17.40 -18.72
N ASP A 250 7.10 18.55 -18.61
CA ASP A 250 7.27 19.55 -19.69
C ASP A 250 8.19 19.06 -20.84
N GLY A 251 8.74 17.86 -20.71
CA GLY A 251 9.63 17.26 -21.68
C GLY A 251 11.08 17.72 -21.57
N GLY A 252 11.39 18.52 -20.55
CA GLY A 252 12.72 18.64 -20.00
C GLY A 252 13.52 19.85 -20.45
N SER A 253 14.83 19.70 -20.21
CA SER A 253 15.81 20.76 -20.00
C SER A 253 15.50 21.67 -18.80
N ALA A 254 16.45 22.54 -18.46
CA ALA A 254 16.28 23.50 -17.37
C ALA A 254 15.33 24.62 -17.80
N ASN A 255 14.39 24.97 -16.92
CA ASN A 255 13.46 26.10 -17.05
C ASN A 255 12.45 26.03 -18.21
N ASP A 256 12.05 24.83 -18.68
CA ASP A 256 11.09 24.65 -19.79
C ASP A 256 11.38 25.59 -20.98
N PRO A 257 12.49 25.37 -21.72
CA PRO A 257 13.05 26.38 -22.63
C PRO A 257 12.10 26.79 -23.76
N ASP A 258 11.13 25.94 -24.10
CA ASP A 258 10.14 26.21 -25.15
C ASP A 258 8.74 26.51 -24.58
N ASN A 259 8.64 26.71 -23.26
CA ASN A 259 7.43 27.08 -22.53
C ASN A 259 6.24 26.13 -22.82
N ARG A 260 6.52 24.83 -22.98
CA ARG A 260 5.55 23.81 -23.38
C ARG A 260 4.49 23.59 -22.31
N ALA A 261 4.86 23.75 -21.04
CA ALA A 261 3.93 23.61 -19.93
C ALA A 261 2.80 24.66 -20.00
N GLN A 262 3.08 25.86 -20.51
CA GLN A 262 2.07 26.92 -20.69
C GLN A 262 1.33 26.83 -22.03
N ASN A 263 1.88 26.10 -23.01
CA ASN A 263 1.22 25.88 -24.29
C ASN A 263 0.04 24.90 -24.14
N LEU A 264 -1.19 25.35 -24.42
CA LEU A 264 -2.39 24.50 -24.35
C LEU A 264 -2.54 23.55 -25.54
N ASP A 265 -1.83 23.82 -26.64
CA ASP A 265 -1.79 22.94 -27.82
C ASP A 265 -0.83 21.76 -27.65
N GLU A 266 -0.10 21.71 -26.53
CA GLU A 266 0.83 20.65 -26.19
C GLU A 266 0.40 19.85 -24.95
N LEU A 267 0.68 18.55 -25.00
CA LEU A 267 0.39 17.62 -23.90
C LEU A 267 1.46 17.64 -22.80
N LEU A 268 2.60 18.28 -23.04
CA LEU A 268 3.73 18.36 -22.12
C LEU A 268 3.46 19.35 -20.97
N GLY A 269 3.89 18.98 -19.77
CA GLY A 269 3.71 19.76 -18.54
C GLY A 269 2.27 19.76 -18.03
N LYS A 270 1.53 18.66 -18.23
CA LYS A 270 0.09 18.56 -17.95
C LYS A 270 -0.25 17.37 -17.06
N LEU A 271 -1.38 17.50 -16.38
CA LEU A 271 -2.12 16.36 -15.82
C LEU A 271 -3.27 16.06 -16.77
N LEU A 272 -3.12 15.00 -17.57
CA LEU A 272 -4.16 14.56 -18.51
C LEU A 272 -5.18 13.68 -17.78
N ARG A 273 -6.43 13.72 -18.23
CA ARG A 273 -7.54 12.88 -17.74
C ARG A 273 -8.29 12.32 -18.95
N ILE A 274 -8.24 11.00 -19.15
CA ILE A 274 -8.82 10.33 -20.32
C ILE A 274 -9.75 9.18 -19.91
N ASP A 275 -10.77 8.94 -20.72
CA ASP A 275 -11.58 7.72 -20.64
C ASP A 275 -10.96 6.65 -21.53
N VAL A 276 -10.59 5.52 -20.95
CA VAL A 276 -9.91 4.42 -21.66
C VAL A 276 -10.85 3.31 -22.08
N ASP A 277 -12.13 3.32 -21.68
CA ASP A 277 -13.08 2.28 -22.07
C ASP A 277 -13.39 2.24 -23.58
N PRO A 278 -13.62 3.38 -24.26
CA PRO A 278 -13.55 3.42 -25.70
C PRO A 278 -12.08 3.40 -26.16
N LEU A 279 -11.77 2.63 -27.20
CA LEU A 279 -10.42 2.61 -27.79
C LEU A 279 -10.29 3.62 -28.94
N PRO A 280 -9.13 4.30 -29.10
CA PRO A 280 -7.95 4.19 -28.23
C PRO A 280 -8.13 4.89 -26.88
N TYR A 281 -8.93 5.96 -26.81
CA TYR A 281 -9.43 6.62 -25.60
C TYR A 281 -10.46 7.68 -26.05
N ALA A 282 -11.20 8.26 -25.10
CA ALA A 282 -12.02 9.45 -25.31
C ALA A 282 -11.62 10.56 -24.34
N SER A 283 -11.88 11.82 -24.72
CA SER A 283 -11.82 12.96 -23.80
C SER A 283 -13.13 13.03 -23.03
N PRO A 284 -13.12 12.94 -21.68
CA PRO A 284 -14.30 13.17 -20.86
C PRO A 284 -14.96 14.52 -21.19
N PRO A 285 -16.29 14.59 -21.35
CA PRO A 285 -16.98 15.81 -21.78
C PRO A 285 -16.91 16.97 -20.77
N ASP A 286 -16.57 16.67 -19.52
CA ASP A 286 -16.37 17.61 -18.42
C ASP A 286 -14.90 18.06 -18.27
N ASN A 287 -14.00 17.64 -19.16
CA ASN A 287 -12.64 18.19 -19.19
C ASN A 287 -12.67 19.69 -19.56
N PRO A 288 -11.77 20.51 -18.99
CA PRO A 288 -11.84 21.98 -19.08
C PRO A 288 -11.62 22.58 -20.47
N PHE A 289 -11.11 21.80 -21.44
CA PHE A 289 -10.74 22.26 -22.78
C PHE A 289 -11.43 21.48 -23.91
N VAL A 290 -12.53 20.79 -23.62
CA VAL A 290 -13.28 20.08 -24.66
C VAL A 290 -13.93 21.09 -25.61
N GLY A 291 -13.56 21.03 -26.90
CA GLY A 291 -14.10 21.91 -27.94
C GLY A 291 -13.52 23.33 -27.97
N ALA A 292 -12.41 23.56 -27.25
CA ALA A 292 -11.62 24.80 -27.30
C ALA A 292 -10.75 24.88 -28.56
#